data_AF-A0A818XV86-F1
#
_entry.id   AF-A0A818XV86-F1
#
_cell.length_a   1.000
_cell.length_b   1.000
_cell.length_c   1.000
_cell.angle_alpha   90.00
_cell.angle_beta   90.00
_cell.angle_gamma   90.00
#
_symmetry.space_group_name_H-M   'P 1'
#
loop_
_entity.id
_entity.type
_entity.pdbx_description
1 polymer ?
#
loop_
_entity_poly.entity_id
_entity_poly.type
_entity_poly.pdbx_seq_one_letter_code
_entity_poly.pdbx_strand_id
1 'polypeptide(L)'
;MEVHQRLQNQENNNEYLIEEKYSDNNNDISSSSDDEKIHKKSYLLIQNNWKKDQWNICLLLFLYLLQGIPLGMAASIPLIIQTYGVSWSQQAIFSFAFWPFSLKLLWAPIVDALYFKKFGRRKTWLIPIQYNIGFVMIILSYFINNILDEEAPTPTSHHPQNLSYITSKRPATCLGLVPKNRIYTDEQMRGALIFSDIDSRRQITVTGMGDFSLPPDRVKLIIIITSTKSNVNEAKTSVIRRLKYVEQTFRNFGVKESDKSVVQSIIRRDTMYEVRAELTAIFNDLQRYQQCHNQLVEKLDTPVVCVLDPIFFHSTLRLENIKRQASVQAVRNAKHTAEDIARTVGLHVSKAIHIVEENYQENEGILVSTGQPTSFQNLIDAKTITIHVTLNITFELKAKERQRKKDNS
;
A
#
# COMPACT_ATOMS: atom_id res chain seq x y z
N MET A 1 39.89 0.83 1.64
CA MET A 1 40.22 0.71 3.08
C MET A 1 40.28 2.06 3.77
N GLU A 2 40.82 3.11 3.16
CA GLU A 2 40.90 4.47 3.78
C GLU A 2 39.55 5.16 4.04
N VAL A 3 38.50 4.87 3.26
CA VAL A 3 37.16 5.48 3.46
C VAL A 3 36.47 4.92 4.72
N HIS A 4 36.68 3.63 5.01
CA HIS A 4 36.10 2.98 6.19
C HIS A 4 36.74 3.48 7.49
N GLN A 5 38.02 3.83 7.43
CA GLN A 5 38.79 4.37 8.57
C GLN A 5 38.45 5.84 8.85
N ARG A 6 38.02 6.61 7.84
CA ARG A 6 37.52 7.98 8.01
C ARG A 6 36.11 8.05 8.61
N LEU A 7 35.27 7.05 8.34
CA LEU A 7 33.93 6.97 8.92
C LEU A 7 33.96 6.57 10.41
N GLN A 8 34.83 5.62 10.80
CA GLN A 8 35.02 5.28 12.22
C GLN A 8 35.64 6.43 13.04
N ASN A 9 36.55 7.22 12.45
CA ASN A 9 37.09 8.40 13.14
C ASN A 9 36.09 9.56 13.25
N GLN A 10 35.10 9.66 12.35
CA GLN A 10 34.02 10.65 12.46
C GLN A 10 32.95 10.23 13.48
N GLU A 11 32.66 8.93 13.60
CA GLU A 11 31.73 8.42 14.63
C GLU A 11 32.32 8.58 16.04
N ASN A 12 33.59 8.22 16.25
CA ASN A 12 34.24 8.39 17.55
C ASN A 12 34.38 9.87 17.97
N ASN A 13 34.68 10.78 17.02
CA ASN A 13 34.74 12.22 17.33
C ASN A 13 33.37 12.82 17.64
N ASN A 14 32.29 12.26 17.11
CA ASN A 14 30.93 12.67 17.46
C ASN A 14 30.49 12.10 18.81
N GLU A 15 31.02 10.95 19.22
CA GLU A 15 30.73 10.31 20.52
C GLU A 15 31.42 11.07 21.68
N TYR A 16 32.65 11.57 21.48
CA TYR A 16 33.32 12.45 22.45
C TYR A 16 32.70 13.85 22.57
N LEU A 17 32.04 14.35 21.53
CA LEU A 17 31.38 15.67 21.57
C LEU A 17 30.02 15.65 22.31
N ILE A 18 29.45 14.47 22.56
CA ILE A 18 28.15 14.30 23.22
C ILE A 18 28.31 14.14 24.74
N GLU A 19 29.43 13.60 25.23
CA GLU A 19 29.69 13.50 26.68
C GLU A 19 30.05 14.84 27.35
N GLU A 20 30.56 15.83 26.62
CA GLU A 20 31.01 17.11 27.22
C GLU A 20 29.85 18.11 27.48
N LYS A 21 28.63 17.85 27.00
CA LYS A 21 27.48 18.77 27.20
C LYS A 21 26.63 18.52 28.45
N TYR A 22 27.04 17.58 29.31
CA TYR A 22 26.26 17.22 30.51
C TYR A 22 26.88 17.63 31.86
N SER A 23 27.93 18.45 31.86
CA SER A 23 28.51 18.99 33.11
C SER A 23 29.05 20.39 32.89
N ASP A 24 28.16 21.38 32.86
CA ASP A 24 28.30 22.67 33.55
C ASP A 24 27.24 23.65 33.05
N ASN A 25 26.30 23.99 33.95
CA ASN A 25 25.66 25.31 34.03
C ASN A 25 24.72 25.33 35.25
N ASN A 26 25.34 25.39 36.42
CA ASN A 26 24.75 26.02 37.60
C ASN A 26 25.38 27.40 37.72
N ASN A 27 24.69 28.43 37.21
CA ASN A 27 24.64 29.81 37.68
C ASN A 27 24.07 30.67 36.54
N ASP A 28 22.87 31.24 36.76
CA ASP A 28 22.47 32.60 36.37
C ASP A 28 20.94 32.74 36.49
N ILE A 29 20.50 33.06 37.71
CA ILE A 29 19.16 33.55 38.02
C ILE A 29 19.22 35.07 37.86
N SER A 30 18.92 35.62 36.68
CA SER A 30 18.52 37.03 36.50
C SER A 30 18.02 37.42 35.08
N SER A 31 17.35 36.54 34.33
CA SER A 31 16.77 36.88 33.01
C SER A 31 15.27 36.62 32.83
N SER A 32 14.55 36.15 33.86
CA SER A 32 13.22 35.53 33.67
C SER A 32 12.03 36.50 33.43
N SER A 33 12.18 37.81 33.62
CA SER A 33 11.03 38.74 33.60
C SER A 33 10.65 39.25 32.20
N ASP A 34 11.62 39.31 31.27
CA ASP A 34 11.38 39.81 29.91
C ASP A 34 10.95 38.69 28.96
N ASP A 35 11.43 37.47 29.16
CA ASP A 35 11.04 36.28 28.38
C ASP A 35 9.57 35.88 28.63
N GLU A 36 9.06 36.06 29.84
CA GLU A 36 7.65 35.77 30.17
C GLU A 36 6.69 36.75 29.44
N LYS A 37 7.07 38.02 29.27
CA LYS A 37 6.28 39.00 28.51
C LYS A 37 6.28 38.72 27.01
N ILE A 38 7.41 38.27 26.46
CA ILE A 38 7.53 37.86 25.06
C ILE A 38 6.69 36.61 24.80
N HIS A 39 6.73 35.63 25.71
CA HIS A 39 5.88 34.44 25.64
C HIS A 39 4.39 34.81 25.81
N LYS A 40 4.07 35.83 26.62
CA LYS A 40 2.70 36.37 26.74
C LYS A 40 2.14 36.94 25.45
N LYS A 41 2.92 37.79 24.81
CA LYS A 41 2.57 38.40 23.53
C LYS A 41 2.43 37.35 22.43
N SER A 42 3.27 36.31 22.48
CA SER A 42 3.28 35.22 21.50
C SER A 42 2.00 34.37 21.56
N TYR A 43 1.49 34.02 22.75
CA TYR A 43 0.24 33.26 22.84
C TYR A 43 -1.00 34.09 22.46
N LEU A 44 -1.02 35.40 22.72
CA LEU A 44 -2.14 36.27 22.32
C LEU A 44 -2.20 36.43 20.79
N LEU A 45 -1.05 36.48 20.13
CA LEU A 45 -0.95 36.49 18.67
C LEU A 45 -1.42 35.16 18.05
N ILE A 46 -1.14 34.03 18.70
CA ILE A 46 -1.60 32.70 18.27
C ILE A 46 -3.12 32.55 18.46
N GLN A 47 -3.67 33.02 19.58
CA GLN A 47 -5.11 32.92 19.88
C GLN A 47 -5.97 33.78 18.93
N ASN A 48 -5.49 34.98 18.56
CA ASN A 48 -6.16 35.81 17.56
C ASN A 48 -6.08 35.24 16.13
N ASN A 49 -5.06 34.44 15.82
CA ASN A 49 -4.95 33.75 14.53
C ASN A 49 -5.93 32.57 14.40
N TRP A 50 -6.32 31.91 15.49
CA TRP A 50 -7.21 30.74 15.43
C TRP A 50 -8.60 31.04 14.81
N LYS A 51 -9.23 32.16 15.19
CA LYS A 51 -10.53 32.56 14.59
C LYS A 51 -10.40 32.96 13.11
N LYS A 52 -9.29 33.60 12.74
CA LYS A 52 -8.99 33.97 11.35
C LYS A 52 -8.65 32.75 10.50
N ASP A 53 -8.02 31.74 11.10
CA ASP A 53 -7.67 30.49 10.44
C ASP A 53 -8.86 29.55 10.29
N GLN A 54 -9.83 29.56 11.20
CA GLN A 54 -11.09 28.82 11.03
C GLN A 54 -11.85 29.23 9.76
N TRP A 55 -11.91 30.54 9.47
CA TRP A 55 -12.53 31.02 8.24
C TRP A 55 -11.70 30.64 7.00
N ASN A 56 -10.37 30.71 7.09
CA ASN A 56 -9.49 30.27 6.01
C ASN A 56 -9.62 28.78 5.72
N ILE A 57 -9.75 27.94 6.75
CA ILE A 57 -9.91 26.49 6.64
C ILE A 57 -11.29 26.15 6.07
N CYS A 58 -12.35 26.80 6.54
CA CYS A 58 -13.70 26.62 6.00
C CYS A 58 -13.77 27.03 4.52
N LEU A 59 -13.17 28.17 4.17
CA LEU A 59 -13.06 28.61 2.79
C LEU A 59 -12.24 27.61 1.96
N LEU A 60 -11.12 27.09 2.46
CA LEU A 60 -10.32 26.07 1.77
C LEU A 60 -11.11 24.78 1.55
N LEU A 61 -11.84 24.33 2.58
CA LEU A 61 -12.66 23.12 2.52
C LEU A 61 -13.76 23.26 1.46
N PHE A 62 -14.46 24.39 1.47
CA PHE A 62 -15.49 24.70 0.48
C PHE A 62 -14.90 24.79 -0.93
N LEU A 63 -13.75 25.43 -1.09
CA LEU A 63 -13.10 25.60 -2.39
C LEU A 63 -12.58 24.27 -2.96
N TYR A 64 -12.08 23.40 -2.09
CA TYR A 64 -11.62 22.06 -2.46
C TYR A 64 -12.78 21.12 -2.81
N LEU A 65 -13.92 21.26 -2.12
CA LEU A 65 -15.16 20.58 -2.48
C LEU A 65 -15.62 20.99 -3.89
N LEU A 66 -15.57 22.28 -4.21
CA LEU A 66 -15.98 22.81 -5.52
C LEU A 66 -15.09 22.30 -6.66
N GLN A 67 -13.82 21.99 -6.38
CA GLN A 67 -12.89 21.38 -7.35
C GLN A 67 -13.33 19.96 -7.77
N GLY A 68 -14.11 19.25 -6.95
CA GLY A 68 -14.64 17.92 -7.27
C GLY A 68 -15.60 17.91 -8.47
N ILE A 69 -16.26 19.03 -8.76
CA ILE A 69 -17.23 19.14 -9.86
C ILE A 69 -16.52 19.01 -11.23
N PRO A 70 -15.50 19.81 -11.57
CA PRO A 70 -14.72 19.62 -12.80
C PRO A 70 -14.13 18.22 -12.94
N LEU A 71 -13.62 17.64 -11.84
CA LEU A 71 -13.02 16.30 -11.87
C LEU A 71 -14.07 15.22 -12.18
N GLY A 72 -15.27 15.31 -11.58
CA GLY A 72 -16.38 14.40 -11.85
C GLY A 72 -16.92 14.52 -13.28
N MET A 73 -16.97 15.73 -13.83
CA MET A 73 -17.34 15.93 -15.24
C MET A 73 -16.28 15.35 -16.19
N ALA A 74 -14.98 15.58 -15.92
CA ALA A 74 -13.90 15.03 -16.73
C ALA A 74 -13.91 13.49 -16.75
N ALA A 75 -14.27 12.84 -15.64
CA ALA A 75 -14.42 11.39 -15.55
C ALA A 75 -15.66 10.86 -16.30
N SER A 76 -16.72 11.65 -16.41
CA SER A 76 -17.97 11.27 -17.08
C SER A 76 -17.90 11.35 -18.61
N ILE A 77 -17.08 12.24 -19.16
CA ILE A 77 -16.98 12.43 -20.63
C ILE A 77 -16.56 11.13 -21.37
N PRO A 78 -15.52 10.39 -20.95
CA PRO A 78 -15.17 9.11 -21.57
C PRO A 78 -16.29 8.05 -21.48
N LEU A 79 -17.06 8.06 -20.39
CA LEU A 79 -18.18 7.14 -20.19
C LEU A 79 -19.30 7.43 -21.19
N ILE A 80 -19.59 8.71 -21.44
CA ILE A 80 -20.58 9.16 -22.41
C ILE A 80 -20.11 8.82 -23.83
N ILE A 81 -18.86 9.11 -24.18
CA ILE A 81 -18.27 8.77 -25.49
C ILE A 81 -18.31 7.25 -25.77
N GLN A 82 -18.14 6.44 -24.73
CA GLN A 82 -18.25 4.98 -24.84
C GLN A 82 -19.67 4.53 -25.21
N THR A 83 -20.72 5.25 -24.78
CA THR A 83 -22.11 4.93 -25.15
C THR A 83 -22.43 5.22 -26.63
N TYR A 84 -21.67 6.12 -27.27
CA TYR A 84 -21.79 6.44 -28.69
C TYR A 84 -20.99 5.51 -29.61
N GLY A 85 -20.28 4.51 -29.07
CA GLY A 85 -19.59 3.49 -29.87
C GLY A 85 -18.31 3.96 -30.57
N VAL A 86 -17.67 5.03 -30.06
CA VAL A 86 -16.45 5.61 -30.62
C VAL A 86 -15.25 4.65 -30.48
N SER A 87 -14.33 4.66 -31.46
CA SER A 87 -13.12 3.83 -31.47
C SER A 87 -12.25 4.03 -30.23
N TRP A 88 -11.76 2.93 -29.64
CA TRP A 88 -10.87 2.90 -28.47
C TRP A 88 -9.60 3.75 -28.65
N SER A 89 -9.12 3.93 -29.88
CA SER A 89 -7.97 4.81 -30.18
C SER A 89 -8.26 6.28 -29.93
N GLN A 90 -9.48 6.76 -30.23
CA GLN A 90 -9.90 8.13 -30.00
C GLN A 90 -10.18 8.40 -28.52
N GLN A 91 -10.69 7.40 -27.80
CA GLN A 91 -10.85 7.46 -26.34
C GLN A 91 -9.50 7.52 -25.61
N ALA A 92 -8.47 6.83 -26.13
CA ALA A 92 -7.11 6.92 -25.60
C ALA A 92 -6.48 8.31 -25.79
N ILE A 93 -6.80 9.02 -26.88
CA ILE A 93 -6.31 10.39 -27.10
C ILE A 93 -6.84 11.34 -26.01
N PHE A 94 -8.07 11.15 -25.53
CA PHE A 94 -8.63 11.92 -24.42
C PHE A 94 -7.88 11.69 -23.10
N SER A 95 -7.24 10.54 -22.92
CA SER A 95 -6.47 10.23 -21.69
C SER A 95 -5.23 11.12 -21.54
N PHE A 96 -4.70 11.67 -22.63
CA PHE A 96 -3.61 12.65 -22.56
C PHE A 96 -4.01 13.95 -21.85
N ALA A 97 -5.31 14.29 -21.79
CA ALA A 97 -5.80 15.46 -21.06
C ALA A 97 -5.57 15.34 -19.53
N PHE A 98 -5.41 14.13 -19.00
CA PHE A 98 -5.09 13.89 -17.59
C PHE A 98 -3.60 13.90 -17.29
N TRP A 99 -2.74 13.89 -18.31
CA TRP A 99 -1.29 13.81 -18.12
C TRP A 99 -0.66 14.97 -17.34
N PRO A 100 -1.17 16.23 -17.43
CA PRO A 100 -0.71 17.32 -16.58
C PRO A 100 -0.85 17.02 -15.09
N PHE A 101 -1.85 16.24 -14.66
CA PHE A 101 -2.00 15.83 -13.26
C PHE A 101 -0.82 14.95 -12.79
N SER A 102 -0.23 14.16 -13.67
CA SER A 102 0.96 13.35 -13.40
C SER A 102 2.24 14.20 -13.30
N LEU A 103 2.28 15.36 -13.96
CA LEU A 103 3.41 16.30 -13.94
C LEU A 103 3.44 17.21 -12.70
N LYS A 104 2.62 16.92 -11.69
CA LYS A 104 2.49 17.68 -10.43
C LYS A 104 3.80 17.91 -9.68
N LEU A 105 4.79 17.03 -9.87
CA LEU A 105 6.12 17.17 -9.28
C LEU A 105 6.97 18.27 -9.95
N LEU A 106 6.77 18.52 -11.25
CA LEU A 106 7.59 19.45 -12.02
C LEU A 106 7.20 20.92 -11.77
N TRP A 107 5.91 21.20 -11.51
CA TRP A 107 5.46 22.58 -11.29
C TRP A 107 5.64 23.03 -9.83
N ALA A 108 5.76 22.11 -8.86
CA ALA A 108 5.82 22.45 -7.44
C ALA A 108 6.93 23.49 -7.08
N PRO A 109 8.15 23.42 -7.63
CA PRO A 109 9.20 24.42 -7.37
C PRO A 109 8.87 25.81 -7.94
N ILE A 110 8.15 25.87 -9.07
CA ILE A 110 7.76 27.12 -9.74
C ILE A 110 6.71 27.86 -8.90
N VAL A 111 5.76 27.08 -8.34
CA VAL A 111 4.70 27.59 -7.46
C VAL A 111 5.25 28.10 -6.13
N ASP A 112 6.27 27.42 -5.60
CA ASP A 112 6.92 27.87 -4.37
C ASP A 112 7.79 29.12 -4.57
N ALA A 113 8.27 29.39 -5.79
CA ALA A 113 9.08 30.58 -6.12
C ALA A 113 8.24 31.85 -6.36
N LEU A 114 7.04 31.73 -6.96
CA LEU A 114 6.17 32.86 -7.31
C LEU A 114 5.05 33.04 -6.29
N TYR A 115 5.32 33.80 -5.21
CA TYR A 115 4.29 34.14 -4.23
C TYR A 115 4.30 35.62 -3.81
N PHE A 116 3.12 36.17 -3.54
CA PHE A 116 2.98 37.52 -3.01
C PHE A 116 3.04 37.49 -1.49
N LYS A 117 4.01 38.21 -0.89
CA LYS A 117 4.21 38.26 0.57
C LYS A 117 2.97 38.73 1.35
N LYS A 118 2.10 39.56 0.75
CA LYS A 118 0.88 40.08 1.38
C LYS A 118 -0.29 39.09 1.45
N PHE A 119 -0.37 38.14 0.52
CA PHE A 119 -1.50 37.21 0.39
C PHE A 119 -1.20 35.80 0.95
N GLY A 120 0.07 35.50 1.22
CA GLY A 120 0.51 34.20 1.74
C GLY A 120 0.71 33.16 0.63
N ARG A 121 1.64 32.23 0.85
CA ARG A 121 2.15 31.30 -0.16
C ARG A 121 1.05 30.45 -0.81
N ARG A 122 0.20 29.81 0.00
CA ARG A 122 -0.82 28.85 -0.47
C ARG A 122 -2.02 29.52 -1.16
N LYS A 123 -2.44 30.70 -0.69
CA LYS A 123 -3.58 31.43 -1.24
C LYS A 123 -3.28 32.09 -2.58
N THR A 124 -2.01 32.47 -2.80
CA THR A 124 -1.57 33.13 -4.03
C THR A 124 -1.78 32.26 -5.28
N TRP A 125 -1.67 30.94 -5.15
CA TRP A 125 -1.80 30.02 -6.28
C TRP A 125 -3.18 29.36 -6.35
N LEU A 126 -3.75 28.99 -5.21
CA LEU A 126 -5.01 28.24 -5.15
C LEU A 126 -6.21 29.09 -5.62
N ILE A 127 -6.23 30.37 -5.25
CA ILE A 127 -7.35 31.27 -5.57
C ILE A 127 -7.43 31.57 -7.09
N PRO A 128 -6.34 31.98 -7.78
CA PRO A 128 -6.41 32.26 -9.22
C PRO A 128 -6.71 31.04 -10.08
N ILE A 129 -6.24 29.85 -9.69
CA ILE A 129 -6.56 28.60 -10.40
C ILE A 129 -8.03 28.28 -10.30
N GLN A 130 -8.63 28.43 -9.11
CA GLN A 130 -10.06 28.19 -8.96
C GLN A 130 -10.88 29.14 -9.83
N TYR A 131 -10.50 30.42 -9.90
CA TYR A 131 -11.17 31.39 -10.79
C TYR A 131 -10.96 31.05 -12.27
N ASN A 132 -9.78 30.59 -12.67
CA ASN A 132 -9.53 30.14 -14.04
C ASN A 132 -10.37 28.92 -14.40
N ILE A 133 -10.47 27.93 -13.52
CA ILE A 133 -11.32 26.74 -13.73
C ILE A 133 -12.78 27.16 -13.88
N GLY A 134 -13.27 28.04 -13.00
CA GLY A 134 -14.63 28.57 -13.08
C GLY A 134 -14.90 29.34 -14.38
N PHE A 135 -13.95 30.17 -14.80
CA PHE A 135 -14.03 30.92 -16.06
C PHE A 135 -14.07 29.99 -17.28
N VAL A 136 -13.21 28.97 -17.32
CA VAL A 136 -13.20 27.96 -18.38
C VAL A 136 -14.52 27.18 -18.40
N MET A 137 -15.09 26.84 -17.24
CA MET A 137 -16.41 26.19 -17.18
C MET A 137 -17.53 27.07 -17.72
N ILE A 138 -17.50 28.38 -17.45
CA ILE A 138 -18.48 29.33 -17.99
C ILE A 138 -18.36 29.41 -19.51
N ILE A 139 -17.14 29.52 -20.04
CA ILE A 139 -16.90 29.50 -21.50
C ILE A 139 -17.39 28.19 -22.11
N LEU A 140 -17.05 27.06 -21.50
CA LEU A 140 -17.47 25.74 -21.96
C LEU A 140 -18.99 25.62 -21.96
N SER A 141 -19.69 26.20 -20.98
CA SER A 141 -21.16 26.24 -20.95
C SER A 141 -21.77 26.92 -22.18
N TYR A 142 -21.12 27.96 -22.72
CA TYR A 142 -21.59 28.61 -23.95
C TYR A 142 -21.24 27.80 -25.20
N PHE A 143 -20.11 27.08 -25.19
CA PHE A 143 -19.64 26.30 -26.32
C PHE A 143 -20.28 24.91 -26.43
N ILE A 144 -20.73 24.34 -25.31
CA ILE A 144 -21.35 23.00 -25.23
C ILE A 144 -22.56 22.89 -26.16
N ASN A 145 -23.41 23.92 -26.25
CA ASN A 145 -24.57 23.90 -27.13
C ASN A 145 -24.14 23.78 -28.60
N ASN A 146 -23.09 24.49 -29.01
CA ASN A 146 -22.57 24.42 -30.37
C ASN A 146 -21.93 23.05 -30.67
N ILE A 147 -21.25 22.43 -29.70
CA ILE A 147 -20.67 21.07 -29.85
C ILE A 147 -21.79 20.03 -29.98
N LEU A 148 -22.84 20.14 -29.17
CA LEU A 148 -23.96 19.18 -29.16
C LEU A 148 -24.86 19.32 -30.40
N ASP A 149 -25.02 20.53 -30.92
CA ASP A 149 -25.85 20.80 -32.10
C ASP A 149 -25.19 20.34 -33.42
N GLU A 150 -23.87 20.20 -33.46
CA GLU A 150 -23.12 19.75 -34.66
C GLU A 150 -23.19 18.22 -34.87
N GLU A 151 -23.60 17.45 -33.85
CA GLU A 151 -23.69 15.96 -33.87
C GLU A 151 -25.09 15.40 -34.16
N ALA A 152 -26.07 16.21 -34.58
CA ALA A 152 -27.41 15.71 -34.92
C ALA A 152 -27.59 15.44 -36.43
N PRO A 153 -27.33 14.22 -36.96
CA PRO A 153 -27.95 13.81 -38.21
C PRO A 153 -29.44 13.48 -37.93
N THR A 154 -30.31 14.10 -38.72
CA THR A 154 -31.77 13.93 -38.70
C THR A 154 -32.23 12.46 -38.68
N PRO A 155 -33.32 12.11 -37.97
CA PRO A 155 -33.75 10.73 -37.82
C PRO A 155 -34.50 10.27 -39.09
N THR A 156 -33.89 9.44 -39.92
CA THR A 156 -34.65 8.55 -40.80
C THR A 156 -34.92 7.24 -40.08
N SER A 157 -36.20 7.07 -39.74
CA SER A 157 -36.89 5.87 -39.30
C SER A 157 -36.37 4.57 -39.91
N HIS A 158 -36.04 3.58 -39.08
CA HIS A 158 -36.62 2.23 -39.10
C HIS A 158 -36.37 1.52 -37.76
N HIS A 159 -37.47 1.15 -37.10
CA HIS A 159 -37.60 0.27 -35.92
C HIS A 159 -37.19 -1.19 -36.27
N PRO A 160 -37.10 -2.19 -35.35
CA PRO A 160 -37.38 -2.18 -33.92
C PRO A 160 -36.39 -2.89 -32.97
N GLN A 161 -36.55 -2.51 -31.70
CA GLN A 161 -36.48 -3.28 -30.46
C GLN A 161 -35.99 -4.74 -30.54
N ASN A 162 -34.92 -5.03 -29.80
CA ASN A 162 -34.88 -6.17 -28.90
C ASN A 162 -33.90 -5.90 -27.76
N LEU A 163 -34.48 -5.67 -26.59
CA LEU A 163 -33.81 -5.74 -25.30
C LEU A 163 -33.82 -7.23 -24.89
N SER A 164 -32.65 -7.87 -24.88
CA SER A 164 -32.45 -9.12 -24.14
C SER A 164 -31.12 -9.08 -23.39
N TYR A 165 -31.27 -8.85 -22.10
CA TYR A 165 -30.33 -9.14 -21.02
C TYR A 165 -29.92 -10.62 -21.06
N ILE A 166 -28.68 -10.93 -21.44
CA ILE A 166 -28.02 -12.18 -21.04
C ILE A 166 -26.55 -11.89 -20.70
N THR A 167 -26.30 -11.86 -19.39
CA THR A 167 -25.08 -12.28 -18.72
C THR A 167 -24.31 -13.35 -19.50
N SER A 168 -23.02 -13.15 -19.76
CA SER A 168 -21.95 -14.12 -19.43
C SER A 168 -20.69 -13.82 -20.22
N LYS A 169 -19.57 -13.90 -19.49
CA LYS A 169 -18.19 -13.92 -19.97
C LYS A 169 -18.01 -14.89 -21.16
N ARG A 170 -17.28 -14.46 -22.20
CA ARG A 170 -16.15 -15.18 -22.83
C ARG A 170 -15.48 -14.35 -23.93
N PRO A 171 -14.17 -14.55 -24.19
CA PRO A 171 -13.37 -13.72 -25.07
C PRO A 171 -13.62 -14.03 -26.56
N ALA A 172 -13.50 -12.98 -27.37
CA ALA A 172 -13.65 -13.02 -28.81
C ALA A 172 -12.56 -13.88 -29.48
N THR A 173 -12.99 -14.95 -30.15
CA THR A 173 -12.24 -15.50 -31.28
C THR A 173 -12.55 -14.62 -32.49
N CYS A 174 -11.51 -13.98 -33.00
CA CYS A 174 -11.52 -13.20 -34.22
C CYS A 174 -11.84 -14.12 -35.40
N LEU A 175 -13.02 -14.00 -36.00
CA LEU A 175 -13.32 -14.57 -37.31
C LEU A 175 -13.41 -13.40 -38.30
N GLY A 176 -12.32 -13.22 -39.04
CA GLY A 176 -12.26 -12.30 -40.17
C GLY A 176 -13.30 -12.67 -41.21
N LEU A 177 -13.98 -11.64 -41.70
CA LEU A 177 -14.95 -11.68 -42.78
C LEU A 177 -14.37 -12.38 -44.01
N VAL A 178 -15.04 -13.46 -44.46
CA VAL A 178 -14.85 -14.03 -45.79
C VAL A 178 -15.70 -13.23 -46.77
N PRO A 179 -15.12 -12.65 -47.85
CA PRO A 179 -15.91 -12.05 -48.91
C PRO A 179 -16.60 -13.16 -49.72
N LYS A 180 -17.92 -13.03 -49.90
CA LYS A 180 -18.69 -13.89 -50.79
C LYS A 180 -18.26 -13.67 -52.25
N ASN A 181 -18.23 -14.78 -52.99
CA ASN A 181 -17.98 -14.91 -54.43
C ASN A 181 -16.52 -14.83 -54.92
N ARG A 182 -15.79 -15.94 -54.77
CA ARG A 182 -14.90 -16.45 -55.81
C ARG A 182 -15.02 -17.96 -55.90
N ILE A 183 -15.36 -18.47 -57.07
CA ILE A 183 -15.30 -19.89 -57.41
C ILE A 183 -13.83 -20.20 -57.68
N TYR A 184 -13.23 -21.06 -56.86
CA TYR A 184 -11.86 -21.55 -57.06
C TYR A 184 -11.92 -22.98 -57.62
N THR A 185 -11.07 -23.26 -58.61
CA THR A 185 -10.95 -24.56 -59.29
C THR A 185 -10.26 -25.60 -58.40
N ASP A 186 -10.64 -26.87 -58.59
CA ASP A 186 -10.28 -28.05 -57.77
C ASP A 186 -8.75 -28.26 -57.61
N GLU A 187 -7.95 -27.77 -58.56
CA GLU A 187 -6.48 -27.83 -58.48
C GLU A 187 -5.88 -26.86 -57.45
N GLN A 188 -6.51 -25.72 -57.16
CA GLN A 188 -6.06 -24.82 -56.10
C GLN A 188 -6.43 -25.34 -54.69
N MET A 189 -7.50 -26.12 -54.57
CA MET A 189 -7.85 -26.78 -53.31
C MET A 189 -6.87 -27.89 -52.95
N ARG A 190 -6.32 -28.62 -53.94
CA ARG A 190 -5.28 -29.63 -53.69
C ARG A 190 -3.95 -29.02 -53.23
N GLY A 191 -3.61 -27.80 -53.65
CA GLY A 191 -2.41 -27.09 -53.19
C GLY A 191 -2.54 -26.49 -51.79
N ALA A 192 -3.74 -26.01 -51.42
CA ALA A 192 -4.00 -25.40 -50.11
C ALA A 192 -4.16 -26.42 -48.97
N LEU A 193 -4.55 -27.66 -49.29
CA LEU A 193 -4.67 -28.75 -48.31
C LEU A 193 -3.34 -29.44 -47.98
N ILE A 194 -2.23 -29.04 -48.63
CA ILE A 194 -0.88 -29.62 -48.41
C ILE A 194 -0.01 -28.77 -47.46
N PHE A 195 -0.45 -27.57 -47.06
CA PHE A 195 0.12 -26.82 -45.93
C PHE A 195 -0.87 -26.85 -44.75
N SER A 196 -1.05 -27.98 -44.05
CA SER A 196 -0.21 -28.35 -42.91
C SER A 196 0.03 -27.22 -41.90
N ASP A 197 -1.03 -26.67 -41.30
CA ASP A 197 -0.92 -26.08 -39.94
C ASP A 197 -1.83 -26.80 -38.94
N ILE A 198 -1.98 -28.10 -39.17
CA ILE A 198 -2.10 -29.08 -38.08
C ILE A 198 -0.70 -29.22 -37.47
N ASP A 199 -0.11 -28.13 -36.99
CA ASP A 199 0.82 -28.21 -35.87
C ASP A 199 -0.06 -28.55 -34.65
N SER A 200 -0.44 -29.83 -34.58
CA SER A 200 -1.12 -30.45 -33.45
C SER A 200 -0.20 -30.37 -32.25
N ARG A 201 -0.05 -29.18 -31.66
CA ARG A 201 0.70 -29.01 -30.43
C ARG A 201 -0.06 -29.76 -29.36
N ARG A 202 0.35 -31.00 -29.11
CA ARG A 202 -0.16 -31.82 -28.01
C ARG A 202 0.24 -31.09 -26.74
N GLN A 203 -0.68 -30.34 -26.17
CA GLN A 203 -0.45 -29.54 -24.98
C GLN A 203 -1.51 -29.87 -23.95
N ILE A 204 -1.15 -29.75 -22.69
CA ILE A 204 -2.08 -29.89 -21.57
C ILE A 204 -1.94 -28.68 -20.66
N THR A 205 -3.06 -28.05 -20.35
CA THR A 205 -3.12 -26.99 -19.34
C THR A 205 -3.71 -27.57 -18.07
N VAL A 206 -3.02 -27.39 -16.95
CA VAL A 206 -3.42 -27.87 -15.63
C VAL A 206 -3.33 -26.74 -14.61
N THR A 207 -4.18 -26.81 -13.60
CA THR A 207 -4.15 -25.89 -12.47
C THR A 207 -3.49 -26.58 -11.28
N GLY A 208 -2.49 -25.94 -10.70
CA GLY A 208 -1.83 -26.37 -9.46
C GLY A 208 -2.13 -25.41 -8.32
N MET A 209 -2.36 -25.96 -7.13
CA MET A 209 -2.64 -25.19 -5.92
C MET A 209 -1.56 -25.43 -4.87
N GLY A 210 -1.22 -24.38 -4.11
CA GLY A 210 -0.29 -24.44 -2.99
C GLY A 210 -0.80 -23.57 -1.84
N ASP A 211 -1.10 -24.21 -0.71
CA ASP A 211 -1.63 -23.56 0.50
C ASP A 211 -0.64 -23.68 1.64
N PHE A 212 -0.32 -22.56 2.29
CA PHE A 212 0.55 -22.51 3.46
C PHE A 212 0.03 -21.50 4.48
N SER A 213 0.16 -21.84 5.77
CA SER A 213 -0.15 -20.94 6.88
C SER A 213 1.11 -20.59 7.66
N LEU A 214 1.20 -19.34 8.10
CA LEU A 214 2.32 -18.80 8.86
C LEU A 214 1.82 -18.00 10.07
N PRO A 215 2.01 -18.51 11.31
CA PRO A 215 1.73 -17.73 12.50
C PRO A 215 2.72 -16.55 12.63
N PRO A 216 2.34 -15.48 13.36
CA PRO A 216 3.22 -14.35 13.60
C PRO A 216 4.49 -14.78 14.34
N ASP A 217 5.62 -14.20 13.96
CA ASP A 217 6.91 -14.53 14.55
C ASP A 217 7.56 -13.40 15.34
N ARG A 218 6.96 -12.21 15.30
CA ARG A 218 7.40 -11.07 16.10
C ARG A 218 6.20 -10.40 16.76
N VAL A 219 6.46 -9.84 17.94
CA VAL A 219 5.47 -9.10 18.71
C VAL A 219 6.08 -7.81 19.22
N LYS A 220 5.34 -6.72 19.04
CA LYS A 220 5.69 -5.39 19.53
C LYS A 220 4.91 -5.12 20.81
N LEU A 221 5.66 -4.83 21.87
CA LEU A 221 5.15 -4.38 23.17
C LEU A 221 5.28 -2.86 23.24
N ILE A 222 4.20 -2.17 23.61
CA ILE A 222 4.20 -0.72 23.80
C ILE A 222 3.76 -0.41 25.22
N ILE A 223 4.56 0.38 25.92
CA ILE A 223 4.32 0.75 27.32
C ILE A 223 4.34 2.27 27.39
N ILE A 224 3.28 2.84 27.95
CA ILE A 224 3.15 4.27 28.16
C ILE A 224 3.25 4.52 29.66
N ILE A 225 4.22 5.33 30.06
CA ILE A 225 4.40 5.79 31.43
C ILE A 225 4.05 7.27 31.48
N THR A 226 3.05 7.63 32.28
CA THR A 226 2.58 9.01 32.40
C THR A 226 2.64 9.45 33.86
N SER A 227 3.36 10.54 34.16
CA SER A 227 3.40 11.14 35.49
C SER A 227 2.98 12.60 35.42
N THR A 228 1.95 12.96 36.17
CA THR A 228 1.47 14.34 36.34
C THR A 228 1.85 14.85 37.72
N LYS A 229 2.61 15.95 37.81
CA LYS A 229 2.97 16.59 39.09
C LYS A 229 3.06 18.11 38.95
N SER A 230 3.01 18.82 40.07
CA SER A 230 3.22 20.28 40.11
C SER A 230 4.65 20.70 39.74
N ASN A 231 5.64 19.84 40.00
CA ASN A 231 7.05 20.08 39.68
C ASN A 231 7.55 19.17 38.55
N VAL A 232 8.18 19.77 37.54
CA VAL A 232 8.78 19.07 36.39
C VAL A 232 9.81 18.03 36.85
N ASN A 233 10.67 18.38 37.79
CA ASN A 233 11.81 17.52 38.18
C ASN A 233 11.33 16.25 38.88
N GLU A 234 10.28 16.37 39.71
CA GLU A 234 9.66 15.23 40.36
C GLU A 234 8.88 14.35 39.37
N ALA A 235 8.26 14.94 38.35
CA ALA A 235 7.55 14.20 37.30
C ALA A 235 8.56 13.43 36.43
N LYS A 236 9.65 14.07 36.01
CA LYS A 236 10.77 13.44 35.29
C LYS A 236 11.36 12.28 36.08
N THR A 237 11.71 12.50 37.35
CA THR A 237 12.30 11.47 38.21
C THR A 237 11.36 10.28 38.39
N SER A 238 10.06 10.53 38.51
CA SER A 238 9.02 9.49 38.61
C SER A 238 8.95 8.61 37.36
N VAL A 239 9.06 9.21 36.17
CA VAL A 239 9.08 8.50 34.88
C VAL A 239 10.40 7.76 34.68
N ILE A 240 11.54 8.39 34.94
CA ILE A 240 12.88 7.79 34.77
C ILE A 240 13.04 6.54 35.64
N ARG A 241 12.58 6.56 36.89
CA ARG A 241 12.64 5.39 37.78
C ARG A 241 11.90 4.19 37.20
N ARG A 242 10.70 4.42 36.64
CA ARG A 242 9.87 3.38 36.03
C ARG A 242 10.46 2.92 34.70
N LEU A 243 10.95 3.85 33.89
CA LEU A 243 11.62 3.55 32.63
C LEU A 243 12.82 2.61 32.85
N LYS A 244 13.69 2.92 33.82
CA LYS A 244 14.84 2.07 34.17
C LYS A 244 14.43 0.64 34.54
N TYR A 245 13.35 0.48 35.29
CA TYR A 245 12.83 -0.84 35.64
C TYR A 245 12.37 -1.62 34.40
N VAL A 246 11.61 -0.97 33.51
CA VAL A 246 11.12 -1.61 32.29
C VAL A 246 12.27 -1.97 31.35
N GLU A 247 13.23 -1.06 31.17
CA GLU A 247 14.44 -1.31 30.38
C GLU A 247 15.25 -2.49 30.94
N GLN A 248 15.42 -2.56 32.26
CA GLN A 248 16.08 -3.70 32.91
C GLN A 248 15.31 -5.00 32.69
N THR A 249 13.98 -4.96 32.79
CA THR A 249 13.12 -6.12 32.54
C THR A 249 13.30 -6.61 31.10
N PHE A 250 13.31 -5.70 30.12
CA PHE A 250 13.58 -6.03 28.72
C PHE A 250 14.96 -6.64 28.50
N ARG A 251 16.00 -6.13 29.18
CA ARG A 251 17.34 -6.72 29.14
C ARG A 251 17.34 -8.15 29.70
N ASN A 252 16.63 -8.38 30.80
CA ASN A 252 16.52 -9.71 31.42
C ASN A 252 15.83 -10.74 30.50
N PHE A 253 14.82 -10.33 29.73
CA PHE A 253 14.16 -11.19 28.73
C PHE A 253 14.88 -11.25 27.37
N GLY A 254 16.06 -10.62 27.24
CA GLY A 254 16.93 -10.74 26.08
C GLY A 254 16.55 -9.87 24.89
N VAL A 255 15.87 -8.74 25.12
CA VAL A 255 15.57 -7.75 24.07
C VAL A 255 16.84 -6.94 23.76
N LYS A 256 17.22 -6.88 22.48
CA LYS A 256 18.39 -6.12 22.00
C LYS A 256 18.11 -4.61 22.07
N GLU A 257 19.17 -3.80 22.15
CA GLU A 257 18.99 -2.33 22.18
C GLU A 257 18.46 -1.77 20.85
N SER A 258 18.83 -2.39 19.72
CA SER A 258 18.29 -2.06 18.39
C SER A 258 16.79 -2.28 18.24
N ASP A 259 16.24 -3.18 19.06
CA ASP A 259 14.83 -3.59 19.02
C ASP A 259 13.97 -2.79 20.02
N LYS A 260 14.54 -1.72 20.60
CA LYS A 260 13.89 -0.83 21.57
C LYS A 260 13.86 0.59 21.05
N SER A 261 12.81 1.33 21.40
CA SER A 261 12.78 2.78 21.21
C SER A 261 12.04 3.46 22.36
N VAL A 262 12.57 4.60 22.80
CA VAL A 262 11.98 5.42 23.87
C VAL A 262 11.72 6.81 23.32
N VAL A 263 10.49 7.28 23.45
CA VAL A 263 10.09 8.63 23.09
C VAL A 263 9.54 9.31 24.34
N GLN A 264 10.10 10.46 24.71
CA GLN A 264 9.64 11.24 25.85
C GLN A 264 9.05 12.57 25.40
N SER A 265 7.96 12.98 26.05
CA SER A 265 7.31 14.27 25.83
C SER A 265 6.92 14.89 27.18
N ILE A 266 7.02 16.21 27.25
CA ILE A 266 6.67 16.98 28.44
C ILE A 266 5.65 18.02 28.02
N ILE A 267 4.49 17.99 28.64
CA ILE A 267 3.38 18.88 28.34
C ILE A 267 3.01 19.60 29.64
N ARG A 268 2.92 20.93 29.58
CA ARG A 268 2.38 21.72 30.69
C ARG A 268 0.87 21.81 30.54
N ARG A 269 0.12 21.32 31.54
CA ARG A 269 -1.34 21.50 31.66
C ARG A 269 -1.63 22.41 32.84
N ASP A 270 -1.98 23.66 32.57
CA ASP A 270 -2.31 24.70 33.56
C ASP A 270 -1.24 24.87 34.65
N THR A 271 -1.49 24.25 35.82
CA THR A 271 -0.67 24.29 37.04
C THR A 271 0.17 23.03 37.27
N MET A 272 0.09 22.05 36.36
CA MET A 272 0.79 20.77 36.45
C MET A 272 1.62 20.48 35.20
N TYR A 273 2.68 19.70 35.38
CA TYR A 273 3.51 19.15 34.33
C TYR A 273 3.18 17.67 34.17
N GLU A 274 2.82 17.30 32.94
CA GLU A 274 2.65 15.93 32.51
C GLU A 274 3.90 15.50 31.75
N VAL A 275 4.58 14.48 32.25
CA VAL A 275 5.69 13.83 31.57
C VAL A 275 5.19 12.48 31.09
N ARG A 276 5.27 12.25 29.78
CA ARG A 276 4.88 10.99 29.14
C ARG A 276 6.09 10.37 28.45
N ALA A 277 6.38 9.12 28.79
CA ALA A 277 7.36 8.29 28.11
C ALA A 277 6.66 7.11 27.43
N GLU A 278 6.91 6.92 26.15
CA GLU A 278 6.47 5.77 25.37
C GLU A 278 7.69 4.90 25.09
N LEU A 279 7.65 3.67 25.57
CA LEU A 279 8.70 2.68 25.38
C LEU A 279 8.13 1.54 24.52
N THR A 280 8.80 1.29 23.41
CA THR A 280 8.48 0.23 22.46
C THR A 280 9.59 -0.82 22.48
N ALA A 281 9.22 -2.10 22.49
CA ALA A 281 10.15 -3.21 22.33
C ALA A 281 9.62 -4.27 21.36
N ILE A 282 10.50 -4.83 20.54
CA ILE A 282 10.20 -5.93 19.63
C ILE A 282 10.78 -7.23 20.21
N PHE A 283 9.94 -8.24 20.31
CA PHE A 283 10.31 -9.59 20.73
C PHE A 283 10.23 -10.54 19.54
N ASN A 284 11.23 -11.42 19.42
CA ASN A 284 11.25 -12.52 18.45
C ASN A 284 10.65 -13.83 19.01
N ASP A 285 10.41 -13.88 20.32
CA ASP A 285 9.90 -15.04 21.03
C ASP A 285 8.62 -14.66 21.78
N LEU A 286 7.50 -15.25 21.36
CA LEU A 286 6.18 -15.00 21.92
C LEU A 286 6.07 -15.45 23.38
N GLN A 287 6.80 -16.49 23.78
CA GLN A 287 6.78 -16.98 25.17
C GLN A 287 7.48 -16.00 26.10
N ARG A 288 8.64 -15.48 25.69
CA ARG A 288 9.37 -14.44 26.45
C ARG A 288 8.58 -13.15 26.53
N TYR A 289 7.91 -12.76 25.43
CA TYR A 289 6.98 -11.64 25.44
C TYR A 289 5.89 -11.83 26.49
N GLN A 290 5.23 -13.00 26.52
CA GLN A 290 4.11 -13.24 27.43
C GLN A 290 4.56 -13.19 28.90
N GLN A 291 5.71 -13.79 29.22
CA GLN A 291 6.29 -13.72 30.56
C GLN A 291 6.66 -12.29 30.96
N CYS A 292 7.30 -11.54 30.04
CA CYS A 292 7.65 -10.15 30.27
C CYS A 292 6.41 -9.27 30.47
N HIS A 293 5.39 -9.45 29.64
CA HIS A 293 4.12 -8.73 29.73
C HIS A 293 3.46 -8.98 31.09
N ASN A 294 3.35 -10.24 31.52
CA ASN A 294 2.75 -10.59 32.81
C ASN A 294 3.53 -9.98 33.97
N GLN A 295 4.87 -10.07 33.97
CA GLN A 295 5.70 -9.47 35.01
C GLN A 295 5.52 -7.95 35.08
N LEU A 296 5.43 -7.27 33.93
CA LEU A 296 5.25 -5.82 33.89
C LEU A 296 3.88 -5.38 34.40
N VAL A 297 2.82 -6.11 34.01
CA VAL A 297 1.45 -5.85 34.50
C VAL A 297 1.33 -6.09 36.00
N GLU A 298 2.01 -7.11 36.54
CA GLU A 298 2.01 -7.40 37.98
C GLU A 298 2.84 -6.41 38.82
N LYS A 299 3.97 -5.92 38.28
CA LYS A 299 4.96 -5.14 39.05
C LYS A 299 4.85 -3.63 38.89
N LEU A 300 4.07 -3.15 37.92
CA LEU A 300 3.90 -1.72 37.67
C LEU A 300 2.49 -1.27 38.03
N ASP A 301 2.42 -0.18 38.81
CA ASP A 301 1.14 0.36 39.29
C ASP A 301 0.34 0.99 38.13
N THR A 302 -0.86 0.47 37.90
CA THR A 302 -1.91 1.15 37.12
C THR A 302 -2.54 2.24 37.99
N PRO A 303 -2.74 3.49 37.53
CA PRO A 303 -2.83 3.95 36.13
C PRO A 303 -1.59 4.70 35.59
N VAL A 304 -0.48 4.71 36.31
CA VAL A 304 0.73 5.46 35.92
C VAL A 304 1.45 4.79 34.75
N VAL A 305 1.32 3.46 34.64
CA VAL A 305 1.85 2.66 33.54
C VAL A 305 0.71 1.96 32.82
N CYS A 306 0.56 2.23 31.53
CA CYS A 306 -0.37 1.56 30.65
C CYS A 306 0.41 0.65 29.72
N VAL A 307 0.19 -0.66 29.84
CA VAL A 307 0.67 -1.64 28.87
C VAL A 307 -0.39 -1.75 27.78
N LEU A 308 -0.03 -1.48 26.52
CA LEU A 308 -0.95 -1.56 25.39
C LEU A 308 -1.03 -2.99 24.85
N ASP A 309 -2.08 -3.25 24.08
CA ASP A 309 -2.28 -4.53 23.41
C ASP A 309 -1.10 -4.89 22.47
N PRO A 310 -0.70 -6.17 22.41
CA PRO A 310 0.36 -6.63 21.53
C PRO A 310 0.04 -6.40 20.06
N ILE A 311 1.03 -5.90 19.33
CA ILE A 311 0.96 -5.85 17.86
C ILE A 311 1.83 -6.98 17.31
N PHE A 312 1.18 -8.00 16.75
CA PHE A 312 1.86 -9.12 16.08
C PHE A 312 2.16 -8.77 14.63
N PHE A 313 3.34 -9.16 14.16
CA PHE A 313 3.76 -8.95 12.78
C PHE A 313 4.76 -10.01 12.34
N HIS A 314 4.97 -10.09 11.02
CA HIS A 314 5.84 -11.08 10.41
C HIS A 314 7.14 -10.46 9.89
N SER A 315 8.24 -11.19 10.02
CA SER A 315 9.49 -10.86 9.33
C SER A 315 9.33 -11.01 7.81
N THR A 316 9.78 -10.00 7.05
CA THR A 316 9.71 -9.99 5.57
C THR A 316 10.33 -11.24 4.95
N LEU A 317 11.49 -11.67 5.48
CA LEU A 317 12.19 -12.87 5.02
C LEU A 317 11.36 -14.15 5.19
N ARG A 318 10.60 -14.28 6.28
CA ARG A 318 9.76 -15.47 6.53
C ARG A 318 8.55 -15.48 5.61
N LEU A 319 7.96 -14.31 5.44
CA LEU A 319 6.85 -14.12 4.52
C LEU A 319 7.26 -14.44 3.07
N GLU A 320 8.42 -13.96 2.62
CA GLU A 320 8.95 -14.28 1.28
C GLU A 320 9.25 -15.78 1.11
N ASN A 321 9.82 -16.41 2.15
CA ASN A 321 10.13 -17.83 2.11
C ASN A 321 8.87 -18.69 1.99
N ILE A 322 7.80 -18.37 2.72
CA ILE A 322 6.54 -19.12 2.65
C ILE A 322 5.84 -18.89 1.31
N LYS A 323 5.88 -17.67 0.75
CA LYS A 323 5.39 -17.39 -0.62
C LYS A 323 6.11 -18.25 -1.64
N ARG A 324 7.46 -18.29 -1.60
CA ARG A 324 8.27 -19.13 -2.47
C ARG A 324 7.92 -20.61 -2.32
N GLN A 325 7.73 -21.08 -1.08
CA GLN A 325 7.34 -22.47 -0.81
C GLN A 325 5.95 -22.80 -1.39
N ALA A 326 4.97 -21.91 -1.22
CA ALA A 326 3.64 -22.05 -1.79
C ALA A 326 3.66 -22.16 -3.32
N SER A 327 4.37 -21.24 -3.99
CA SER A 327 4.50 -21.28 -5.45
C SER A 327 5.19 -22.54 -5.94
N VAL A 328 6.28 -22.96 -5.28
CA VAL A 328 6.99 -24.20 -5.65
C VAL A 328 6.10 -25.42 -5.45
N GLN A 329 5.30 -25.47 -4.39
CA GLN A 329 4.35 -26.55 -4.17
C GLN A 329 3.24 -26.56 -5.23
N ALA A 330 2.70 -25.40 -5.59
CA ALA A 330 1.71 -25.28 -6.66
C ALA A 330 2.24 -25.81 -8.00
N VAL A 331 3.50 -25.49 -8.36
CA VAL A 331 4.15 -26.01 -9.57
C VAL A 331 4.32 -27.53 -9.52
N ARG A 332 4.76 -28.08 -8.38
CA ARG A 332 4.91 -29.53 -8.21
C ARG A 332 3.58 -30.25 -8.34
N ASN A 333 2.53 -29.71 -7.71
CA ASN A 333 1.18 -30.25 -7.78
C ASN A 333 0.65 -30.23 -9.21
N ALA A 334 0.76 -29.09 -9.92
CA ALA A 334 0.42 -29.00 -11.34
C ALA A 334 1.15 -30.04 -12.18
N LYS A 335 2.47 -30.16 -12.02
CA LYS A 335 3.28 -31.15 -12.77
C LYS A 335 2.82 -32.58 -12.51
N HIS A 336 2.56 -32.93 -11.25
CA HIS A 336 2.07 -34.27 -10.89
C HIS A 336 0.73 -34.58 -11.56
N THR A 337 -0.23 -33.65 -11.49
CA THR A 337 -1.53 -33.77 -12.16
C THR A 337 -1.37 -33.91 -13.68
N ALA A 338 -0.49 -33.14 -14.30
CA ALA A 338 -0.22 -33.26 -15.74
C ALA A 338 0.39 -34.62 -16.11
N GLU A 339 1.33 -35.12 -15.31
CA GLU A 339 1.96 -36.43 -15.53
C GLU A 339 0.95 -37.56 -15.43
N ASP A 340 0.05 -37.53 -14.44
CA ASP A 340 -0.99 -38.55 -14.27
C ASP A 340 -1.98 -38.56 -15.43
N ILE A 341 -2.43 -37.37 -15.88
CA ILE A 341 -3.31 -37.25 -17.05
C ILE A 341 -2.59 -37.73 -18.32
N ALA A 342 -1.34 -37.33 -18.52
CA ALA A 342 -0.56 -37.74 -19.69
C ALA A 342 -0.37 -39.26 -19.76
N ARG A 343 -0.03 -39.90 -18.63
CA ARG A 343 0.13 -41.36 -18.54
C ARG A 343 -1.16 -42.10 -18.90
N THR A 344 -2.31 -41.56 -18.49
CA THR A 344 -3.64 -42.13 -18.81
C THR A 344 -3.91 -42.13 -20.32
N VAL A 345 -3.39 -41.14 -21.05
CA VAL A 345 -3.54 -41.01 -22.52
C VAL A 345 -2.36 -41.67 -23.27
N GLY A 346 -1.43 -42.35 -22.57
CA GLY A 346 -0.25 -42.97 -23.19
C GLY A 346 0.80 -41.97 -23.71
N LEU A 347 0.75 -40.74 -23.23
CA LEU A 347 1.68 -39.66 -23.53
C LEU A 347 2.58 -39.38 -22.32
N HIS A 348 3.65 -38.61 -22.53
CA HIS A 348 4.49 -38.12 -21.44
C HIS A 348 4.59 -36.60 -21.48
N VAL A 349 4.65 -36.00 -20.29
CA VAL A 349 4.89 -34.56 -20.10
C VAL A 349 6.36 -34.28 -20.39
N SER A 350 6.62 -33.26 -21.19
CA SER A 350 7.97 -32.82 -21.54
C SER A 350 8.29 -31.46 -20.92
N LYS A 351 8.30 -30.37 -21.69
CA LYS A 351 8.64 -29.02 -21.22
C LYS A 351 7.39 -28.23 -20.82
N ALA A 352 7.52 -27.36 -19.81
CA ALA A 352 6.53 -26.32 -19.55
C ALA A 352 6.68 -25.22 -20.62
N ILE A 353 5.57 -24.85 -21.25
CA ILE A 353 5.53 -23.83 -22.31
C ILE A 353 5.07 -22.49 -21.72
N HIS A 354 4.08 -22.53 -20.84
CA HIS A 354 3.45 -21.33 -20.31
C HIS A 354 3.10 -21.53 -18.83
N ILE A 355 3.41 -20.53 -18.01
CA ILE A 355 3.10 -20.50 -16.58
C ILE A 355 2.42 -19.16 -16.32
N VAL A 356 1.16 -19.21 -15.88
CA VAL A 356 0.38 -18.03 -15.48
C VAL A 356 -0.02 -18.20 -14.05
N GLU A 357 0.25 -17.17 -13.24
CA GLU A 357 -0.34 -17.08 -11.92
C GLU A 357 -1.80 -16.62 -12.05
N GLU A 358 -2.73 -17.46 -11.62
CA GLU A 358 -4.17 -17.21 -11.76
C GLU A 358 -4.71 -16.42 -10.57
N ASN A 359 -4.26 -16.74 -9.35
CA ASN A 359 -4.70 -16.08 -8.13
C ASN A 359 -3.64 -16.17 -7.03
N TYR A 360 -3.40 -15.05 -6.36
CA TYR A 360 -2.60 -14.93 -5.15
C TYR A 360 -3.50 -14.30 -4.07
N GLN A 361 -3.79 -15.05 -3.01
CA GLN A 361 -4.53 -14.52 -1.85
C GLN A 361 -3.68 -14.63 -0.59
N GLU A 362 -3.54 -13.49 0.08
CA GLU A 362 -2.92 -13.36 1.40
C GLU A 362 -4.05 -12.96 2.36
N ASN A 363 -4.54 -13.91 3.14
CA ASN A 363 -5.61 -13.68 4.09
C ASN A 363 -5.03 -13.66 5.50
N GLU A 364 -5.30 -12.59 6.25
CA GLU A 364 -5.10 -12.59 7.70
C GLU A 364 -6.29 -13.29 8.38
N GLY A 365 -6.04 -14.01 9.47
CA GLY A 365 -7.08 -14.63 10.27
C GLY A 365 -8.15 -13.63 10.73
N ILE A 366 -9.41 -14.07 10.75
CA ILE A 366 -10.53 -13.22 11.17
C ILE A 366 -10.67 -13.29 12.69
N LEU A 367 -10.63 -12.15 13.37
CA LEU A 367 -11.07 -12.05 14.77
C LEU A 367 -12.57 -12.36 14.82
N VAL A 368 -12.94 -13.56 15.24
CA VAL A 368 -14.33 -13.86 15.57
C VAL A 368 -14.66 -13.07 16.83
N SER A 369 -15.41 -11.99 16.70
CA SER A 369 -15.87 -11.16 17.81
C SER A 369 -16.96 -11.87 18.60
N THR A 370 -16.62 -12.98 19.26
CA THR A 370 -17.39 -13.41 20.42
C THR A 370 -17.08 -12.40 21.52
N GLY A 371 -18.09 -11.80 22.16
CA GLY A 371 -17.96 -10.73 23.16
C GLY A 371 -17.27 -11.13 24.48
N GLN A 372 -16.21 -11.93 24.40
CA GLN A 372 -15.32 -12.37 25.47
C GLN A 372 -13.97 -11.65 25.34
N PRO A 373 -13.20 -11.50 26.44
CA PRO A 373 -11.84 -10.99 26.36
C PRO A 373 -11.03 -11.84 25.38
N THR A 374 -10.40 -11.19 24.40
CA THR A 374 -9.62 -11.86 23.36
C THR A 374 -8.45 -12.58 24.00
N SER A 375 -8.52 -13.92 24.03
CA SER A 375 -7.41 -14.76 24.47
C SER A 375 -6.16 -14.48 23.63
N PHE A 376 -4.97 -14.57 24.25
CA PHE A 376 -3.68 -14.41 23.56
C PHE A 376 -3.57 -15.34 22.34
N GLN A 377 -4.10 -16.56 22.44
CA GLN A 377 -4.14 -17.50 21.32
C GLN A 377 -5.04 -17.02 20.18
N ASN A 378 -6.20 -16.45 20.49
CA ASN A 378 -7.11 -15.91 19.47
C ASN A 378 -6.47 -14.74 18.71
N LEU A 379 -5.61 -13.96 19.36
CA LEU A 379 -4.86 -12.87 18.72
C LEU A 379 -3.77 -13.41 17.77
N ILE A 380 -3.10 -14.50 18.14
CA ILE A 380 -2.13 -15.19 17.28
C ILE A 380 -2.85 -15.76 16.05
N ASP A 381 -3.98 -16.43 16.26
CA ASP A 381 -4.76 -17.05 15.19
C ASP A 381 -5.30 -15.98 14.22
N ALA A 382 -5.80 -14.86 14.75
CA ALA A 382 -6.22 -13.72 13.95
C ALA A 382 -5.07 -13.09 13.15
N LYS A 383 -3.86 -13.08 13.69
CA LYS A 383 -2.68 -12.57 12.96
C LYS A 383 -1.90 -13.65 12.24
N THR A 384 -2.46 -14.85 12.08
CA THR A 384 -1.87 -15.88 11.22
C THR A 384 -2.20 -15.55 9.77
N ILE A 385 -1.17 -15.57 8.91
CA ILE A 385 -1.32 -15.33 7.48
C ILE A 385 -1.51 -16.68 6.78
N THR A 386 -2.53 -16.80 5.95
CA THR A 386 -2.68 -17.92 5.02
C THR A 386 -2.44 -17.45 3.59
N ILE A 387 -1.58 -18.15 2.88
CA ILE A 387 -1.23 -17.88 1.49
C ILE A 387 -1.81 -19.00 0.64
N HIS A 388 -2.63 -18.60 -0.33
CA HIS A 388 -3.23 -19.47 -1.34
C HIS A 388 -2.71 -19.06 -2.70
N VAL A 389 -1.99 -19.96 -3.36
CA VAL A 389 -1.43 -19.74 -4.70
C VAL A 389 -2.06 -20.72 -5.68
N THR A 390 -2.66 -20.18 -6.74
CA THR A 390 -3.22 -20.96 -7.85
C THR A 390 -2.49 -20.60 -9.13
N LEU A 391 -1.88 -21.59 -9.77
CA LEU A 391 -1.11 -21.45 -11.00
C LEU A 391 -1.73 -22.26 -12.13
N ASN A 392 -1.82 -21.69 -13.32
CA ASN A 392 -2.16 -22.38 -14.56
C ASN A 392 -0.89 -22.63 -15.39
N ILE A 393 -0.57 -23.91 -15.62
CA ILE A 393 0.63 -24.32 -16.32
C ILE A 393 0.26 -25.13 -17.56
N THR A 394 0.80 -24.76 -18.70
CA THR A 394 0.67 -25.49 -19.96
C THR A 394 1.96 -26.26 -20.26
N PHE A 395 1.84 -27.57 -20.43
CA PHE A 395 2.94 -28.46 -20.77
C PHE A 395 2.82 -29.01 -22.20
N GLU A 396 3.96 -29.25 -22.83
CA GLU A 396 4.05 -29.99 -24.09
C GLU A 396 4.01 -31.51 -23.82
N LEU A 397 3.18 -32.22 -24.55
CA LEU A 397 3.04 -33.67 -24.50
C LEU A 397 3.74 -34.34 -25.68
N LYS A 398 4.44 -35.45 -25.40
CA LYS A 398 5.12 -36.25 -26.42
C LYS A 398 4.70 -37.71 -26.34
N ALA A 399 4.74 -38.40 -27.47
CA ALA A 399 4.53 -39.86 -27.50
C ALA A 399 5.77 -40.57 -26.95
N LYS A 400 5.58 -41.67 -26.21
CA LYS A 400 6.68 -42.47 -25.69
C LYS A 400 7.45 -43.11 -26.85
N GLU A 401 8.68 -42.65 -27.09
CA GLU A 401 9.54 -43.21 -28.14
C GLU A 401 9.97 -44.63 -27.71
N ARG A 402 9.61 -45.65 -28.51
CA ARG A 402 10.12 -47.02 -28.30
C ARG A 402 11.59 -47.02 -28.71
N GLN A 403 12.51 -47.16 -27.75
CA GLN A 403 13.90 -47.45 -28.04
C GLN A 403 13.97 -48.71 -28.91
N ARG A 404 14.31 -48.56 -30.20
CA ARG A 404 14.72 -49.68 -31.05
C ARG A 404 16.04 -50.20 -30.49
N LYS A 405 16.01 -51.38 -29.86
CA LYS A 405 17.21 -52.18 -29.60
C LYS A 405 17.97 -52.31 -30.93
N LYS A 406 19.17 -51.75 -30.99
CA LYS A 406 20.20 -52.19 -31.96
C LYS A 406 20.72 -53.52 -31.42
N ASP A 407 20.07 -54.61 -31.82
CA ASP A 407 20.71 -55.91 -31.83
C ASP A 407 21.71 -55.87 -32.99
N ASN A 408 22.98 -55.64 -32.69
CA ASN A 408 24.06 -55.85 -33.65
C ASN A 408 24.55 -57.29 -33.45
N SER A 409 24.20 -58.14 -34.42
CA SER A 409 24.89 -59.40 -34.76
C SER A 409 26.36 -59.17 -35.10
#